data_AF-A0A534IZE4-F1
#
_entry.id   AF-A0A534IZE4-F1
#
_cell.length_a   1.000
_cell.length_b   1.000
_cell.length_c   1.000
_cell.angle_alpha   90.00
_cell.angle_beta   90.00
_cell.angle_gamma   90.00
#
_symmetry.space_group_name_H-M   'P 1'
#
loop_
_entity.id
_entity.type
_entity.pdbx_description
1 polymer ?
#
loop_
_entity_poly.entity_id
_entity_poly.type
_entity_poly.pdbx_seq_one_letter_code
_entity_poly.pdbx_strand_id
1 'polypeptide(L)'
;MSLYPILLLAGVVADAWLAAFGLLRFRRTLAKLAYLALLLDFIVMTSAFAGIALGGLGGEWTAVALWSFVLAHPLAALFLLLAIHGEDLLRRYPYVLGILVPAPLLAWLAPPAGYDLGNVYGTAPLNWYLVLCLALPLGEAVAAWLRSVARKSELFVLLAGAVVLVLTGPVYGFELSAVGLVEGAGSNPGTPIAAALFALALTLANPLPMRRVPKGASVDPQFPPGRVVLADEARPKGTAHFVALAVAAGRPALEMTRATPGPQPPDEPGSRAVARLAPTRWPASVVLSTASEFLARHPGGLVYLRDLSYVATLAGLPAAKDVLLTLKRTATGTSATIIASLSLFTQGERRELLALPGIAPVRLPDPASEFEAVLGASLGGGAGQLLRTFASRAHRRAEDLTYKDLPAIQEFLGTALRELARAPGDEPVVKGWRKTLDRVTLELDRFARKSLLETAAAPWPSESRSGTVEPFVVRASDYWKGREIDEILRVVSQNADRARFGERVRTVFTQVLGATGGHIFESELKKLGKPAADLEPEDVARLAESAEAAIASLGSAMDIPQGRADLEERGRKLRSLLDGIVQEVTGGGA
;
A
#
# COMPACT_ATOMS: atom_id res chain seq x y z
N MET A 1 14.76 -58.56 -23.63
CA MET A 1 14.58 -57.20 -24.17
C MET A 1 14.96 -56.21 -23.09
N SER A 2 15.81 -55.23 -23.40
CA SER A 2 16.17 -54.16 -22.46
C SER A 2 14.94 -53.27 -22.23
N LEU A 3 14.57 -53.03 -20.97
CA LEU A 3 13.46 -52.12 -20.60
C LEU A 3 13.84 -50.64 -20.76
N TYR A 4 15.12 -50.37 -20.99
CA TYR A 4 15.68 -49.03 -20.98
C TYR A 4 15.19 -48.12 -22.13
N PRO A 5 15.10 -48.58 -23.41
CA PRO A 5 14.52 -47.75 -24.47
C PRO A 5 13.03 -47.45 -24.25
N ILE A 6 12.29 -48.36 -23.61
CA ILE A 6 10.88 -48.14 -23.26
C ILE A 6 10.76 -47.02 -22.21
N LEU A 7 11.67 -46.99 -21.24
CA LEU A 7 11.75 -45.90 -20.25
C LEU A 7 12.08 -44.55 -20.89
N LEU A 8 12.99 -44.52 -21.87
CA LEU A 8 13.30 -43.30 -22.63
C LEU A 8 12.08 -42.81 -23.42
N LEU A 9 11.35 -43.70 -24.10
CA LEU A 9 10.12 -43.35 -24.82
C LEU A 9 9.02 -42.83 -23.89
N ALA A 10 8.88 -43.40 -22.68
CA ALA A 10 7.98 -42.87 -21.67
C ALA A 10 8.38 -41.45 -21.23
N GLY A 11 9.69 -41.18 -21.13
CA GLY A 11 10.24 -39.84 -20.91
C GLY A 11 9.84 -38.85 -22.00
N VAL A 12 9.95 -39.24 -23.28
CA VAL A 12 9.53 -38.42 -24.43
C VAL A 12 8.05 -38.03 -24.33
N VAL A 13 7.18 -38.97 -23.98
CA VAL A 13 5.75 -38.71 -23.80
C VAL A 13 5.50 -37.72 -22.65
N ALA A 14 6.23 -37.87 -21.55
CA ALA A 14 6.13 -36.97 -20.40
C ALA A 14 6.59 -35.54 -20.76
N ASP A 15 7.72 -35.40 -21.46
CA ASP A 15 8.25 -34.10 -21.89
C ASP A 15 7.31 -33.42 -22.91
N ALA A 16 6.71 -34.18 -23.84
CA ALA A 16 5.71 -33.66 -24.77
C ALA A 16 4.45 -33.16 -24.05
N TRP A 17 3.98 -33.90 -23.04
CA TRP A 17 2.86 -33.48 -22.21
C TRP A 17 3.18 -32.21 -21.40
N LEU A 18 4.38 -32.14 -20.81
CA LEU A 18 4.86 -30.96 -20.08
C LEU A 18 5.03 -29.74 -21.00
N ALA A 19 5.43 -29.93 -22.25
CA ALA A 19 5.50 -28.86 -23.24
C ALA A 19 4.10 -28.31 -23.55
N ALA A 20 3.12 -29.18 -23.78
CA ALA A 20 1.73 -28.78 -23.98
C ALA A 20 1.16 -28.07 -22.74
N PHE A 21 1.45 -28.58 -21.54
CA PHE A 21 1.08 -27.95 -20.28
C PHE A 21 1.67 -26.53 -20.15
N GLY A 22 2.97 -26.39 -20.39
CA GLY A 22 3.65 -25.09 -20.34
C GLY A 22 3.13 -24.10 -21.37
N LEU A 23 2.78 -24.58 -22.58
CA LEU A 23 2.17 -23.78 -23.63
C LEU A 23 0.83 -23.18 -23.19
N LEU A 24 0.01 -23.93 -22.47
CA LEU A 24 -1.32 -23.51 -22.03
C LEU A 24 -1.29 -22.70 -20.72
N ARG A 25 -0.38 -23.04 -19.80
CA ARG A 25 -0.45 -22.56 -18.42
C ARG A 25 0.51 -21.41 -18.11
N PHE A 26 1.64 -21.28 -18.80
CA PHE A 26 2.63 -20.24 -18.47
C PHE A 26 2.30 -18.90 -19.11
N ARG A 27 2.40 -17.83 -18.30
CA ARG A 27 2.11 -16.45 -18.70
C ARG A 27 3.36 -15.60 -18.94
N ARG A 28 4.52 -16.03 -18.43
CA ARG A 28 5.82 -15.37 -18.68
C ARG A 28 6.33 -15.79 -20.05
N THR A 29 6.25 -14.90 -21.03
CA THR A 29 6.57 -15.16 -22.44
C THR A 29 7.98 -15.70 -22.64
N LEU A 30 9.01 -15.02 -22.12
CA LEU A 30 10.40 -15.43 -22.39
C LEU A 30 10.78 -16.73 -21.67
N ALA A 31 10.43 -16.87 -20.39
CA ALA A 31 10.70 -18.09 -19.64
C ALA A 31 9.93 -19.30 -20.22
N LYS A 32 8.70 -19.08 -20.71
CA LYS A 32 7.91 -20.08 -21.43
C LYS A 32 8.60 -20.52 -22.72
N LEU A 33 9.10 -19.58 -23.53
CA LEU A 33 9.79 -19.92 -24.77
C LEU A 33 11.08 -20.71 -24.51
N ALA A 34 11.88 -20.30 -23.51
CA ALA A 34 13.08 -21.03 -23.11
C ALA A 34 12.77 -22.43 -22.57
N TYR A 35 11.70 -22.57 -21.77
CA TYR A 35 11.22 -23.86 -21.27
C TYR A 35 10.77 -24.78 -22.42
N LEU A 36 9.99 -24.26 -23.36
CA LEU A 36 9.53 -25.03 -24.52
C LEU A 36 10.69 -25.43 -25.42
N ALA A 37 11.65 -24.54 -25.67
CA ALA A 37 12.85 -24.85 -26.44
C ALA A 37 13.67 -25.96 -25.79
N LEU A 38 13.86 -25.91 -24.46
CA LEU A 38 14.55 -26.95 -23.70
C LEU A 38 13.82 -28.31 -23.80
N LEU A 39 12.49 -28.34 -23.65
CA LEU A 39 11.73 -29.58 -23.75
C LEU A 39 11.73 -30.19 -25.16
N LEU A 40 11.62 -29.35 -26.19
CA LEU A 40 11.72 -29.81 -27.56
C LEU A 40 13.09 -30.45 -27.83
N ASP A 41 14.15 -29.86 -27.29
CA ASP A 41 15.50 -30.40 -27.41
C ASP A 41 15.69 -31.71 -26.63
N PHE A 42 15.13 -31.82 -25.41
CA PHE A 42 15.08 -33.10 -24.68
C PHE A 42 14.32 -34.18 -25.46
N ILE A 43 13.16 -33.85 -26.05
CA ILE A 43 12.40 -34.78 -26.89
C ILE A 43 13.26 -35.29 -28.05
N VAL A 44 13.98 -34.40 -28.75
CA VAL A 44 14.86 -34.78 -29.87
C VAL A 44 16.00 -35.68 -29.38
N MET A 45 16.68 -35.28 -28.30
CA MET A 45 17.80 -36.03 -27.71
C MET A 45 17.36 -37.44 -27.28
N THR A 46 16.31 -37.55 -26.46
CA THR A 46 15.84 -38.83 -25.90
C THR A 46 15.23 -39.73 -26.98
N SER A 47 14.57 -39.16 -28.00
CA SER A 47 14.06 -39.92 -29.15
C SER A 47 15.18 -40.48 -30.01
N ALA A 48 16.23 -39.69 -30.27
CA ALA A 48 17.40 -40.15 -31.02
C ALA A 48 18.09 -41.31 -30.28
N PHE A 49 18.31 -41.17 -28.96
CA PHE A 49 18.87 -42.24 -28.13
C PHE A 49 18.02 -43.52 -28.15
N ALA A 50 16.70 -43.40 -27.94
CA ALA A 50 15.80 -44.55 -27.94
C ALA A 50 15.79 -45.24 -29.32
N GLY A 51 15.76 -44.47 -30.40
CA GLY A 51 15.75 -44.99 -31.77
C GLY A 51 17.05 -45.69 -32.16
N ILE A 52 18.20 -45.17 -31.73
CA ILE A 52 19.51 -45.83 -31.91
C ILE A 52 19.56 -47.13 -31.10
N ALA A 53 19.16 -47.11 -29.83
CA ALA A 53 19.16 -48.28 -28.95
C ALA A 53 18.20 -49.39 -29.40
N LEU A 54 17.10 -49.02 -30.08
CA LEU A 54 16.15 -49.96 -30.70
C LEU A 54 16.59 -50.45 -32.09
N GLY A 55 17.68 -49.92 -32.65
CA GLY A 55 18.15 -50.23 -34.00
C GLY A 55 17.27 -49.64 -35.12
N GLY A 56 16.38 -48.70 -34.80
CA GLY A 56 15.48 -48.04 -35.75
C GLY A 56 16.08 -46.80 -36.42
N LEU A 57 17.17 -46.25 -35.87
CA LEU A 57 17.88 -45.09 -36.40
C LEU A 57 19.35 -45.44 -36.69
N GLY A 58 19.87 -44.92 -37.81
CA GLY A 58 21.26 -45.13 -38.25
C GLY A 58 22.29 -44.33 -37.45
N GLY A 59 23.57 -44.60 -37.71
CA GLY A 59 24.70 -43.97 -37.00
C GLY A 59 24.76 -42.44 -37.13
N GLU A 60 24.18 -41.84 -38.18
CA GLU A 60 24.10 -40.38 -38.33
C GLU A 60 23.32 -39.67 -37.20
N TRP A 61 22.40 -40.38 -36.54
CA TRP A 61 21.62 -39.84 -35.43
C TRP A 61 22.42 -39.70 -34.14
N THR A 62 23.60 -40.32 -34.05
CA THR A 62 24.52 -40.13 -32.92
C THR A 62 25.04 -38.69 -32.86
N ALA A 63 25.34 -38.10 -34.03
CA ALA A 63 25.73 -36.70 -34.13
C ALA A 63 24.56 -35.78 -33.75
N VAL A 64 23.33 -36.08 -34.19
CA VAL A 64 22.13 -35.33 -33.80
C VAL A 64 21.90 -35.37 -32.29
N ALA A 65 22.03 -36.55 -31.67
CA ALA A 65 21.89 -36.70 -30.23
C ALA A 65 22.96 -35.92 -29.46
N LEU A 66 24.21 -35.91 -29.94
CA LEU A 66 25.29 -35.10 -29.37
C LEU A 66 25.04 -33.59 -29.53
N TRP A 67 24.52 -33.17 -30.68
CA TRP A 67 24.16 -31.77 -30.93
C TRP A 67 23.08 -31.28 -29.99
N SER A 68 21.98 -32.03 -29.86
CA SER A 68 20.92 -31.71 -28.91
C SER A 68 21.45 -31.73 -27.47
N PHE A 69 22.29 -32.69 -27.11
CA PHE A 69 22.89 -32.71 -25.78
C PHE A 69 23.70 -31.44 -25.47
N VAL A 70 24.53 -30.96 -26.41
CA VAL A 70 25.31 -29.72 -26.25
C VAL A 70 24.40 -28.49 -26.18
N LEU A 71 23.29 -28.46 -26.93
CA LEU A 71 22.33 -27.36 -26.95
C LEU A 71 21.45 -27.30 -25.68
N ALA A 72 21.15 -28.44 -25.07
CA ALA A 72 20.30 -28.52 -23.88
C ALA A 72 20.89 -27.76 -22.69
N HIS A 73 22.21 -27.73 -22.55
CA HIS A 73 22.92 -27.09 -21.44
C HIS A 73 22.75 -25.56 -21.41
N PRO A 74 23.06 -24.81 -22.49
CA PRO A 74 22.81 -23.37 -22.54
C PRO A 74 21.32 -23.02 -22.55
N LEU A 75 20.45 -23.88 -23.09
CA LEU A 75 18.99 -23.70 -22.99
C LEU A 75 18.50 -23.81 -21.55
N ALA A 76 18.98 -24.81 -20.79
CA ALA A 76 18.70 -24.96 -19.37
C ALA A 76 19.21 -23.76 -18.56
N ALA A 77 20.42 -23.28 -18.88
CA ALA A 77 20.98 -22.09 -18.26
C ALA A 77 20.12 -20.84 -18.49
N LEU A 78 19.77 -20.59 -19.76
CA LEU A 78 18.93 -19.47 -20.13
C LEU A 78 17.55 -19.54 -19.48
N PHE A 79 16.94 -20.73 -19.47
CA PHE A 79 15.66 -20.97 -18.82
C PHE A 79 15.72 -20.64 -17.32
N LEU A 80 16.70 -21.19 -16.59
CA LEU A 80 16.85 -20.99 -15.15
C LEU A 80 17.08 -19.51 -14.81
N LEU A 81 17.94 -18.82 -15.57
CA LEU A 81 18.19 -17.39 -15.38
C LEU A 81 16.93 -16.55 -15.62
N LEU A 82 16.17 -16.84 -16.69
CA LEU A 82 14.90 -16.16 -16.98
C LEU A 82 13.82 -16.45 -15.93
N ALA A 83 13.79 -17.67 -15.37
CA ALA A 83 12.86 -18.02 -14.30
C ALA A 83 13.18 -17.26 -13.00
N ILE A 84 14.46 -17.12 -12.65
CA ILE A 84 14.92 -16.40 -11.46
C ILE A 84 14.71 -14.89 -11.62
N HIS A 85 15.22 -14.29 -12.70
CA HIS A 85 15.32 -12.84 -12.87
C HIS A 85 14.13 -12.21 -13.61
N GLY A 86 13.33 -13.01 -14.32
CA GLY A 86 12.21 -12.53 -15.11
C GLY A 86 12.61 -11.89 -16.45
N GLU A 87 11.64 -11.27 -17.12
CA GLU A 87 11.79 -10.76 -18.49
C GLU A 87 12.68 -9.51 -18.57
N ASP A 88 12.88 -8.80 -17.46
CA ASP A 88 13.78 -7.64 -17.39
C ASP A 88 15.26 -8.04 -17.49
N LEU A 89 15.60 -9.33 -17.34
CA LEU A 89 16.96 -9.84 -17.46
C LEU A 89 17.59 -9.45 -18.79
N LEU A 90 16.92 -9.74 -19.91
CA LEU A 90 17.46 -9.45 -21.25
C LEU A 90 17.54 -7.95 -21.55
N ARG A 91 16.74 -7.13 -20.87
CA ARG A 91 16.81 -5.67 -21.01
C ARG A 91 18.03 -5.10 -20.29
N ARG A 92 18.38 -5.65 -19.13
CA ARG A 92 19.51 -5.17 -18.30
C ARG A 92 20.84 -5.82 -18.69
N TYR A 93 20.79 -7.09 -19.08
CA TYR A 93 21.95 -7.94 -19.28
C TYR A 93 21.78 -8.76 -20.58
N PRO A 94 21.76 -8.11 -21.76
CA PRO A 94 21.55 -8.80 -23.03
C PRO A 94 22.68 -9.80 -23.34
N TYR A 95 23.87 -9.59 -22.77
CA TYR A 95 25.02 -10.49 -22.92
C TYR A 95 24.78 -11.91 -22.39
N VAL A 96 23.73 -12.15 -21.59
CA VAL A 96 23.35 -13.50 -21.14
C VAL A 96 23.04 -14.42 -22.32
N LEU A 97 22.54 -13.88 -23.45
CA LEU A 97 22.34 -14.64 -24.69
C LEU A 97 23.66 -15.14 -25.29
N GLY A 98 24.80 -14.56 -24.90
CA GLY A 98 26.13 -15.01 -25.28
C GLY A 98 26.42 -16.46 -24.86
N ILE A 99 25.71 -17.00 -23.86
CA ILE A 99 25.85 -18.41 -23.45
C ILE A 99 25.44 -19.37 -24.58
N LEU A 100 24.53 -18.97 -25.50
CA LEU A 100 24.09 -19.80 -26.63
C LEU A 100 25.11 -19.82 -27.80
N VAL A 101 25.96 -18.80 -27.91
CA VAL A 101 26.84 -18.60 -29.08
C VAL A 101 27.85 -19.75 -29.28
N PRO A 102 28.50 -20.30 -28.24
CA PRO A 102 29.45 -21.39 -28.43
C PRO A 102 28.81 -22.73 -28.81
N ALA A 103 27.52 -22.93 -28.50
CA ALA A 103 26.84 -24.23 -28.67
C ALA A 103 26.92 -24.81 -30.09
N PRO A 104 26.53 -24.09 -31.17
CA PRO A 104 26.59 -24.64 -32.53
C PRO A 104 28.02 -24.95 -32.99
N LEU A 105 28.99 -24.11 -32.61
CA LEU A 105 30.39 -24.32 -32.95
C LEU A 105 30.96 -25.55 -32.24
N LEU A 106 30.70 -25.67 -30.94
CA LEU A 106 31.15 -26.81 -30.13
C LEU A 106 30.47 -28.10 -30.55
N ALA A 107 29.18 -28.09 -30.86
CA ALA A 107 28.45 -29.24 -31.37
C ALA A 107 28.99 -29.71 -32.73
N TRP A 108 29.36 -28.77 -33.62
CA TRP A 108 29.94 -29.10 -34.92
C TRP A 108 31.36 -29.66 -34.83
N LEU A 109 32.18 -29.12 -33.92
CA LEU A 109 33.57 -29.54 -33.72
C LEU A 109 33.71 -30.78 -32.82
N ALA A 110 32.68 -31.14 -32.06
CA ALA A 110 32.73 -32.25 -31.11
C ALA A 110 33.00 -33.61 -31.78
N PRO A 111 32.20 -34.05 -32.79
CA PRO A 111 32.47 -35.32 -33.48
C PRO A 111 33.88 -35.45 -34.09
N PRO A 112 34.40 -34.47 -34.86
CA PRO A 112 35.74 -34.58 -35.45
C PRO A 112 36.86 -34.51 -34.41
N ALA A 113 36.60 -33.94 -33.23
CA ALA A 113 37.53 -33.95 -32.09
C ALA A 113 37.45 -35.23 -31.24
N GLY A 114 36.68 -36.24 -31.67
CA GLY A 114 36.55 -37.53 -31.00
C GLY A 114 35.57 -37.52 -29.82
N TYR A 115 34.74 -36.49 -29.69
CA TYR A 115 33.68 -36.48 -28.68
C TYR A 115 32.47 -37.29 -29.15
N ASP A 116 31.95 -38.09 -28.24
CA ASP A 116 30.68 -38.77 -28.31
C ASP A 116 29.92 -38.59 -26.99
N LEU A 117 28.72 -39.15 -26.88
CA LEU A 117 27.90 -39.05 -25.68
C LEU A 117 28.48 -39.82 -24.47
N GLY A 118 29.35 -40.82 -24.72
CA GLY A 118 30.02 -41.61 -23.69
C GLY A 118 31.20 -40.88 -23.05
N ASN A 119 31.84 -39.96 -23.77
CA ASN A 119 33.03 -39.25 -23.33
C ASN A 119 32.87 -37.71 -23.26
N VAL A 120 31.66 -37.19 -23.47
CA VAL A 120 31.35 -35.74 -23.55
C VAL A 120 31.81 -34.95 -22.31
N TYR A 121 31.89 -35.61 -21.15
CA TYR A 121 32.37 -35.03 -19.89
C TYR A 121 33.84 -35.35 -19.58
N GLY A 122 34.52 -36.15 -20.39
CA GLY A 122 35.85 -36.69 -20.12
C GLY A 122 37.02 -35.72 -20.39
N THR A 123 36.91 -34.83 -21.38
CA THR A 123 38.01 -33.95 -21.82
C THR A 123 37.63 -32.47 -21.91
N ALA A 124 38.59 -31.58 -21.64
CA ALA A 124 38.47 -30.14 -21.94
C ALA A 124 38.71 -29.92 -23.45
N PRO A 125 37.99 -29.01 -24.16
CA PRO A 125 37.24 -27.84 -23.67
C PRO A 125 35.70 -27.98 -23.60
N LEU A 126 35.11 -29.04 -24.16
CA LEU A 126 33.65 -29.20 -24.22
C LEU A 126 33.04 -29.31 -22.81
N ASN A 127 33.66 -30.11 -21.94
CA ASN A 127 33.23 -30.27 -20.56
C ASN A 127 33.18 -28.92 -19.79
N TRP A 128 34.17 -28.03 -19.99
CA TRP A 128 34.18 -26.72 -19.32
C TRP A 128 32.98 -25.86 -19.70
N TYR A 129 32.58 -25.87 -20.97
CA TYR A 129 31.40 -25.14 -21.42
C TYR A 129 30.11 -25.70 -20.82
N LEU A 130 29.95 -27.03 -20.81
CA LEU A 130 28.77 -27.70 -20.24
C LEU A 130 28.67 -27.45 -18.73
N VAL A 131 29.78 -27.56 -18.00
CA VAL A 131 29.87 -27.26 -16.57
C VAL A 131 29.53 -25.79 -16.30
N LEU A 132 30.04 -24.85 -17.09
CA LEU A 132 29.74 -23.42 -16.94
C LEU A 132 28.25 -23.12 -17.15
N CYS A 133 27.63 -23.76 -18.13
CA CYS A 133 26.19 -23.63 -18.37
C CYS A 133 25.34 -24.13 -17.19
N LEU A 134 25.80 -25.13 -16.43
CA LEU A 134 25.08 -25.64 -15.26
C LEU A 134 25.43 -24.88 -13.97
N ALA A 135 26.70 -24.53 -13.77
CA ALA A 135 27.20 -23.91 -12.54
C ALA A 135 26.71 -22.47 -12.36
N LEU A 136 26.68 -21.68 -13.43
CA LEU A 136 26.25 -20.28 -13.39
C LEU A 136 24.79 -20.12 -12.93
N PRO A 137 23.78 -20.77 -13.56
CA PRO A 137 22.40 -20.66 -13.10
C PRO A 137 22.18 -21.32 -11.74
N LEU A 138 22.92 -22.37 -11.38
CA LEU A 138 22.82 -23.02 -10.07
C LEU A 138 23.32 -22.10 -8.95
N GLY A 139 24.47 -21.45 -9.16
CA GLY A 139 25.00 -20.44 -8.24
C GLY A 139 24.04 -19.28 -8.04
N GLU A 140 23.45 -18.77 -9.13
CA GLU A 140 22.42 -17.74 -9.08
C GLU A 140 21.13 -18.22 -8.39
N ALA A 141 20.71 -19.47 -8.60
CA ALA A 141 19.55 -20.05 -7.92
C ALA A 141 19.77 -20.15 -6.40
N VAL A 142 20.95 -20.62 -5.97
CA VAL A 142 21.34 -20.66 -4.55
C VAL A 142 21.38 -19.25 -3.96
N ALA A 143 22.03 -18.31 -4.64
CA ALA A 143 22.11 -16.92 -4.19
C ALA A 143 20.71 -16.29 -4.07
N ALA A 144 19.84 -16.51 -5.05
CA ALA A 144 18.46 -16.03 -5.02
C ALA A 144 17.65 -16.70 -3.90
N TRP A 145 17.82 -18.00 -3.68
CA TRP A 145 17.10 -18.75 -2.64
C TRP A 145 17.51 -18.33 -1.22
N LEU A 146 18.79 -18.02 -1.01
CA LEU A 146 19.30 -17.49 0.25
C LEU A 146 18.80 -16.06 0.52
N ARG A 147 18.61 -15.26 -0.54
CA ARG A 147 18.21 -13.84 -0.43
C ARG A 147 16.69 -13.63 -0.38
N SER A 148 15.90 -14.48 -1.02
CA SER A 148 14.45 -14.28 -1.15
C SER A 148 13.66 -15.11 -0.15
N VAL A 149 12.85 -14.44 0.68
CA VAL A 149 11.91 -15.09 1.61
C VAL A 149 10.58 -15.37 0.91
N ALA A 150 10.13 -14.48 0.03
CA ALA A 150 8.81 -14.58 -0.61
C ALA A 150 8.76 -15.65 -1.71
N ARG A 151 9.88 -15.94 -2.37
CA ARG A 151 9.99 -16.91 -3.47
C ARG A 151 10.71 -18.20 -3.08
N LYS A 152 10.89 -18.42 -1.78
CA LYS A 152 11.74 -19.51 -1.27
C LYS A 152 11.27 -20.90 -1.72
N SER A 153 9.95 -21.12 -1.77
CA SER A 153 9.35 -22.38 -2.26
C SER A 153 9.55 -22.57 -3.77
N GLU A 154 9.28 -21.54 -4.57
CA GLU A 154 9.52 -21.53 -6.02
C GLU A 154 10.99 -21.85 -6.34
N LEU A 155 11.90 -21.12 -5.70
CA LEU A 155 13.35 -21.25 -5.93
C LEU A 155 13.89 -22.59 -5.43
N PHE A 156 13.34 -23.15 -4.35
CA PHE A 156 13.70 -24.48 -3.88
C PHE A 156 13.33 -25.56 -4.91
N VAL A 157 12.12 -25.52 -5.47
CA VAL A 157 11.67 -26.47 -6.50
C VAL A 157 12.53 -26.34 -7.76
N LEU A 158 12.86 -25.11 -8.16
CA LEU A 158 13.73 -24.83 -9.30
C LEU A 158 15.15 -25.37 -9.07
N LEU A 159 15.68 -25.20 -7.86
CA LEU A 159 17.00 -25.72 -7.47
C LEU A 159 17.00 -27.25 -7.42
N ALA A 160 15.95 -27.87 -6.90
CA ALA A 160 15.78 -29.32 -6.91
C ALA A 160 15.78 -29.87 -8.34
N GLY A 161 15.06 -29.23 -9.28
CA GLY A 161 15.07 -29.61 -10.70
C GLY A 161 16.47 -29.49 -11.34
N ALA A 162 17.21 -28.43 -11.02
CA ALA A 162 18.58 -28.27 -11.51
C ALA A 162 19.54 -29.34 -10.94
N VAL A 163 19.40 -29.68 -9.66
CA VAL A 163 20.16 -30.77 -9.03
C VAL A 163 19.84 -32.11 -9.67
N VAL A 164 18.57 -32.39 -9.99
CA VAL A 164 18.19 -33.61 -10.72
C VAL A 164 18.93 -33.69 -12.05
N LEU A 165 18.96 -32.63 -12.87
CA LEU A 165 19.71 -32.65 -14.15
C LEU A 165 21.21 -32.92 -13.97
N VAL A 166 21.82 -32.39 -12.91
CA VAL A 166 23.23 -32.61 -12.62
C VAL A 166 23.49 -34.06 -12.18
N LEU A 167 22.61 -34.61 -11.35
CA LEU A 167 22.73 -35.99 -10.87
C LEU A 167 22.51 -36.99 -12.01
N THR A 168 21.46 -36.81 -12.81
CA THR A 168 21.07 -37.78 -13.84
C THR A 168 21.79 -37.58 -15.18
N GLY A 169 22.52 -36.48 -15.36
CA GLY A 169 23.39 -36.24 -16.50
C GLY A 169 24.87 -36.49 -16.17
N PRO A 170 25.64 -35.46 -15.74
CA PRO A 170 27.07 -35.58 -15.45
C PRO A 170 27.46 -36.68 -14.46
N VAL A 171 26.80 -36.76 -13.30
CA VAL A 171 27.18 -37.70 -12.24
C VAL A 171 26.86 -39.14 -12.64
N TYR A 172 25.64 -39.37 -13.13
CA TYR A 172 25.22 -40.67 -13.63
C TYR A 172 26.05 -41.14 -14.84
N GLY A 173 26.41 -40.25 -15.76
CA GLY A 173 27.31 -40.57 -16.88
C GLY A 173 28.70 -41.02 -16.42
N PHE A 174 29.26 -40.34 -15.41
CA PHE A 174 30.52 -40.75 -14.80
C PHE A 174 30.41 -42.12 -14.12
N GLU A 175 29.37 -42.35 -13.32
CA GLU A 175 29.15 -43.64 -12.65
C GLU A 175 28.96 -44.80 -13.64
N LEU A 176 28.18 -44.59 -14.72
CA LEU A 176 28.00 -45.59 -15.77
C LEU A 176 29.31 -45.91 -16.49
N SER A 177 30.14 -44.90 -16.76
CA SER A 177 31.47 -45.11 -17.36
C SER A 177 32.40 -45.91 -16.44
N ALA A 178 32.34 -45.67 -15.13
CA ALA A 178 33.14 -46.38 -14.12
C ALA A 178 32.73 -47.86 -13.96
N VAL A 179 31.47 -48.20 -14.21
CA VAL A 179 30.92 -49.56 -14.11
C VAL A 179 30.96 -50.30 -15.47
N GLY A 180 31.43 -49.66 -16.53
CA GLY A 180 31.55 -50.27 -17.87
C GLY A 180 30.22 -50.36 -18.65
N LEU A 181 29.18 -49.64 -18.22
CA LEU A 181 27.85 -49.59 -18.87
C LEU A 181 27.73 -48.32 -19.73
N VAL A 182 28.58 -48.21 -20.74
CA VAL A 182 28.77 -47.00 -21.57
C VAL A 182 27.54 -46.69 -22.44
N GLU A 183 26.70 -47.68 -22.75
CA GLU A 183 25.52 -47.54 -23.62
C GLU A 183 24.44 -46.58 -23.07
N GLY A 184 24.44 -46.30 -21.76
CA GLY A 184 23.48 -45.39 -21.12
C GLY A 184 23.99 -43.97 -20.88
N ALA A 185 25.28 -43.71 -21.14
CA ALA A 185 25.90 -42.41 -20.88
C ALA A 185 25.34 -41.33 -21.83
N GLY A 186 24.97 -40.17 -21.27
CA GLY A 186 24.41 -39.03 -22.04
C GLY A 186 22.89 -39.04 -22.25
N SER A 187 22.19 -40.13 -21.94
CA SER A 187 20.72 -40.28 -22.09
C SER A 187 19.85 -39.43 -21.15
N ASN A 188 20.44 -38.97 -20.04
CA ASN A 188 19.84 -38.20 -18.95
C ASN A 188 18.37 -38.60 -18.62
N PRO A 189 18.14 -39.77 -17.97
CA PRO A 189 16.77 -40.25 -17.69
C PRO A 189 15.97 -39.35 -16.72
N GLY A 190 16.63 -38.39 -16.06
CA GLY A 190 15.98 -37.46 -15.14
C GLY A 190 15.41 -36.20 -15.80
N THR A 191 15.57 -36.02 -17.12
CA THR A 191 14.97 -34.87 -17.84
C THR A 191 13.48 -34.66 -17.56
N PRO A 192 12.58 -35.68 -17.59
CA PRO A 192 11.16 -35.47 -17.29
C PRO A 192 10.90 -35.04 -15.85
N ILE A 193 11.69 -35.52 -14.90
CA ILE A 193 11.56 -35.15 -13.48
C ILE A 193 11.99 -33.68 -13.29
N ALA A 194 13.13 -33.30 -13.85
CA ALA A 194 13.61 -31.92 -13.82
C ALA A 194 12.62 -30.98 -14.52
N ALA A 195 12.13 -31.37 -15.70
CA ALA A 195 11.11 -30.65 -16.46
C ALA A 195 9.81 -30.45 -15.68
N ALA A 196 9.35 -31.47 -14.94
CA ALA A 196 8.17 -31.37 -14.09
C ALA A 196 8.39 -30.42 -12.91
N LEU A 197 9.56 -30.47 -12.27
CA LEU A 197 9.93 -29.54 -11.19
C LEU A 197 10.03 -28.11 -11.73
N PHE A 198 10.63 -27.90 -12.90
CA PHE A 198 10.66 -26.60 -13.56
C PHE A 198 9.26 -26.08 -13.92
N ALA A 199 8.38 -26.95 -14.39
CA ALA A 199 6.99 -26.59 -14.63
C ALA A 199 6.30 -26.18 -13.34
N LEU A 200 6.46 -26.95 -12.26
CA LEU A 200 5.89 -26.64 -10.95
C LEU A 200 6.41 -25.28 -10.45
N ALA A 201 7.72 -25.04 -10.52
CA ALA A 201 8.30 -23.74 -10.16
C ALA A 201 7.68 -22.60 -10.98
N LEU A 202 7.55 -22.74 -12.32
CA LEU A 202 6.89 -21.74 -13.15
C LEU A 202 5.40 -21.55 -12.85
N THR A 203 4.68 -22.60 -12.45
CA THR A 203 3.28 -22.44 -12.02
C THR A 203 3.16 -21.65 -10.72
N LEU A 204 4.08 -21.85 -9.78
CA LEU A 204 4.16 -21.05 -8.54
C LEU A 204 4.61 -19.61 -8.84
N ALA A 205 5.45 -19.43 -9.87
CA ALA A 205 5.99 -18.14 -10.30
C ALA A 205 5.05 -17.32 -11.20
N ASN A 206 3.98 -17.94 -11.71
CA ASN A 206 3.09 -17.32 -12.68
C ASN A 206 2.49 -16.04 -12.09
N PRO A 207 2.47 -14.93 -12.85
CA PRO A 207 1.71 -13.76 -12.44
C PRO A 207 0.25 -14.18 -12.23
N LEU A 208 -0.31 -13.71 -11.13
CA LEU A 208 -1.63 -14.13 -10.67
C LEU A 208 -2.69 -13.88 -11.77
N PRO A 209 -3.69 -14.76 -11.90
CA PRO A 209 -4.63 -14.67 -12.98
C PRO A 209 -5.48 -13.40 -12.89
N MET A 210 -5.12 -12.36 -13.65
CA MET A 210 -5.93 -11.15 -13.79
C MET A 210 -6.59 -11.08 -15.14
N ARG A 211 -7.86 -10.69 -15.15
CA ARG A 211 -8.60 -10.38 -16.37
C ARG A 211 -8.06 -9.06 -16.91
N ARG A 212 -7.56 -9.03 -18.15
CA ARG A 212 -7.17 -7.76 -18.78
C ARG A 212 -8.42 -6.93 -18.99
N VAL A 213 -8.37 -5.67 -18.56
CA VAL A 213 -9.43 -4.71 -18.88
C VAL A 213 -9.27 -4.27 -20.34
N PRO A 214 -10.36 -4.19 -21.13
CA PRO A 214 -10.30 -3.78 -22.52
C PRO A 214 -9.61 -2.42 -22.68
N LYS A 215 -8.82 -2.28 -23.75
CA LYS A 215 -8.20 -1.00 -24.14
C LYS A 215 -9.31 0.05 -24.27
N GLY A 216 -9.18 1.18 -23.56
CA GLY A 216 -10.14 2.29 -23.60
C GLY A 216 -11.05 2.43 -22.37
N ALA A 217 -10.91 1.59 -21.34
CA ALA A 217 -11.59 1.83 -20.08
C ALA A 217 -11.14 3.16 -19.45
N SER A 218 -12.09 3.90 -18.86
CA SER A 218 -11.85 5.22 -18.26
C SER A 218 -10.71 5.12 -17.24
N VAL A 219 -9.65 5.89 -17.47
CA VAL A 219 -8.52 5.98 -16.57
C VAL A 219 -8.89 6.96 -15.46
N ASP A 220 -8.82 6.49 -14.21
CA ASP A 220 -8.94 7.34 -13.05
C ASP A 220 -7.81 8.38 -13.08
N PRO A 221 -8.12 9.70 -13.13
CA PRO A 221 -7.10 10.74 -13.19
C PRO A 221 -6.25 10.78 -11.92
N GLN A 222 -6.72 10.22 -10.80
CA GLN A 222 -6.00 10.21 -9.53
C GLN A 222 -4.86 9.20 -9.51
N PHE A 223 -4.96 8.10 -10.28
CA PHE A 223 -4.02 6.98 -10.19
C PHE A 223 -3.68 6.39 -11.57
N PRO A 224 -2.39 6.34 -11.96
CA PRO A 224 -2.01 5.74 -13.22
C PRO A 224 -2.30 4.22 -13.21
N PRO A 225 -2.88 3.68 -14.29
CA PRO A 225 -3.24 2.27 -14.37
C PRO A 225 -1.99 1.40 -14.51
N GLY A 226 -2.03 0.21 -13.91
CA GLY A 226 -1.00 -0.81 -14.04
C GLY A 226 0.33 -0.47 -13.36
N ARG A 227 0.30 0.45 -12.39
CA ARG A 227 1.48 0.91 -11.67
C ARG A 227 1.39 0.61 -10.17
N VAL A 228 2.58 0.43 -9.60
CA VAL A 228 2.80 0.48 -8.15
C VAL A 228 3.33 1.88 -7.82
N VAL A 229 2.68 2.54 -6.87
CA VAL A 229 3.03 3.87 -6.37
C VAL A 229 3.53 3.74 -4.93
N LEU A 230 4.70 4.33 -4.65
CA LEU A 230 5.23 4.44 -3.29
C LEU A 230 4.96 5.85 -2.78
N ALA A 231 4.10 5.96 -1.77
CA ALA A 231 3.81 7.24 -1.14
C ALA A 231 4.83 7.51 -0.02
N ASP A 232 5.70 8.50 -0.25
CA ASP A 232 6.58 9.05 0.77
C ASP A 232 5.85 10.18 1.50
N GLU A 233 5.32 9.83 2.68
CA GLU A 233 4.68 10.74 3.62
C GLU A 233 5.11 10.38 5.04
N ALA A 234 5.06 11.35 5.97
CA ALA A 234 5.41 11.10 7.37
C ALA A 234 4.35 10.26 8.08
N ARG A 235 3.07 10.53 7.79
CA ARG A 235 1.89 9.82 8.28
C ARG A 235 0.94 9.56 7.11
N PRO A 236 0.18 8.46 7.12
CA PRO A 236 -0.66 8.05 5.98
C PRO A 236 -1.94 8.89 5.85
N LYS A 237 -1.81 10.21 5.72
CA LYS A 237 -2.93 11.16 5.68
C LYS A 237 -3.33 11.49 4.25
N GLY A 238 -2.34 11.76 3.39
CA GLY A 238 -2.57 12.11 1.99
C GLY A 238 -3.04 10.90 1.21
N THR A 239 -2.31 9.79 1.32
CA THR A 239 -2.69 8.57 0.59
C THR A 239 -4.07 8.07 1.01
N ALA A 240 -4.38 8.06 2.30
CA ALA A 240 -5.69 7.63 2.79
C ALA A 240 -6.84 8.53 2.27
N HIS A 241 -6.60 9.83 2.10
CA HIS A 241 -7.58 10.74 1.50
C HIS A 241 -7.85 10.43 0.04
N PHE A 242 -6.81 10.30 -0.79
CA PHE A 242 -6.98 9.99 -2.22
C PHE A 242 -7.56 8.59 -2.45
N VAL A 243 -7.21 7.61 -1.63
CA VAL A 243 -7.87 6.28 -1.64
C VAL A 243 -9.36 6.42 -1.32
N ALA A 244 -9.73 7.22 -0.31
CA ALA A 244 -11.13 7.46 0.03
C ALA A 244 -11.91 8.17 -1.10
N LEU A 245 -11.28 9.10 -1.81
CA LEU A 245 -11.88 9.74 -3.00
C LEU A 245 -12.12 8.73 -4.13
N ALA A 246 -11.16 7.86 -4.41
CA ALA A 246 -11.32 6.81 -5.41
C ALA A 246 -12.45 5.82 -5.04
N VAL A 247 -12.56 5.45 -3.76
CA VAL A 247 -13.66 4.62 -3.24
C VAL A 247 -15.00 5.32 -3.42
N ALA A 248 -15.09 6.61 -3.05
CA ALA A 248 -16.30 7.42 -3.21
C ALA A 248 -16.71 7.58 -4.69
N ALA A 249 -15.74 7.58 -5.62
CA ALA A 249 -15.97 7.56 -7.06
C ALA A 249 -16.43 6.19 -7.61
N GLY A 250 -16.65 5.19 -6.73
CA GLY A 250 -17.14 3.86 -7.10
C GLY A 250 -16.05 2.86 -7.47
N ARG A 251 -14.76 3.20 -7.28
CA ARG A 251 -13.67 2.26 -7.55
C ARG A 251 -13.58 1.22 -6.43
N PRO A 252 -13.61 -0.09 -6.75
CA PRO A 252 -13.42 -1.12 -5.73
C PRO A 252 -12.01 -0.99 -5.16
N ALA A 253 -11.91 -0.92 -3.83
CA ALA A 253 -10.63 -0.81 -3.15
C ALA A 253 -10.46 -1.86 -2.05
N LEU A 254 -9.23 -2.33 -1.89
CA LEU A 254 -8.76 -3.15 -0.79
C LEU A 254 -7.73 -2.36 0.02
N GLU A 255 -8.03 -2.07 1.28
CA GLU A 255 -7.03 -1.57 2.23
C GLU A 255 -6.47 -2.73 3.04
N MET A 256 -5.14 -2.81 3.14
CA MET A 256 -4.45 -3.79 3.96
C MET A 256 -3.77 -3.08 5.12
N THR A 257 -4.21 -3.38 6.33
CA THR A 257 -3.70 -2.81 7.58
C THR A 257 -3.25 -3.91 8.51
N ARG A 258 -2.34 -3.59 9.44
CA ARG A 258 -2.01 -4.51 10.53
C ARG A 258 -3.23 -4.63 11.46
N ALA A 259 -3.53 -5.85 11.90
CA ALA A 259 -4.56 -6.07 12.92
C ALA A 259 -4.12 -5.41 14.25
N THR A 260 -4.93 -4.48 14.75
CA THR A 260 -4.77 -3.86 16.07
C THR A 260 -5.58 -4.61 17.13
N PRO A 261 -5.05 -4.83 18.35
CA PRO A 261 -5.82 -5.39 19.44
C PRO A 261 -6.86 -4.38 19.95
N GLY A 262 -8.13 -4.81 20.07
CA GLY A 262 -9.23 -3.97 20.56
C GLY A 262 -10.56 -4.22 19.82
N PRO A 263 -11.67 -3.58 20.25
CA PRO A 263 -12.94 -3.65 19.54
C PRO A 263 -12.76 -3.09 18.13
N GLN A 264 -13.19 -3.89 17.15
CA GLN A 264 -13.06 -3.54 15.75
C GLN A 264 -13.98 -2.36 15.43
N PRO A 265 -13.49 -1.31 14.76
CA PRO A 265 -14.38 -0.29 14.24
C PRO A 265 -15.35 -0.96 13.27
N PRO A 266 -16.65 -0.60 13.31
CA PRO A 266 -17.65 -1.17 12.42
C PRO A 266 -17.21 -0.94 10.97
N ASP A 267 -17.38 -1.96 10.13
CA ASP A 267 -17.11 -1.82 8.70
C ASP A 267 -18.00 -0.70 8.16
N GLU A 268 -17.39 0.40 7.73
CA GLU A 268 -18.12 1.52 7.13
C GLU A 268 -18.87 0.99 5.89
N PRO A 269 -20.18 1.20 5.76
CA PRO A 269 -20.93 0.75 4.60
C PRO A 269 -20.41 1.45 3.35
N GLY A 270 -19.68 0.71 2.51
CA GLY A 270 -19.06 1.25 1.30
C GLY A 270 -18.20 0.24 0.57
N SER A 271 -17.90 0.52 -0.70
CA SER A 271 -17.14 -0.29 -1.68
C SER A 271 -15.67 -0.60 -1.32
N ARG A 272 -15.27 -0.41 -0.05
CA ARG A 272 -13.91 -0.62 0.47
C ARG A 272 -13.86 -1.89 1.30
N ALA A 273 -13.13 -2.88 0.81
CA ALA A 273 -12.75 -4.05 1.61
C ALA A 273 -11.55 -3.70 2.49
N VAL A 274 -11.57 -4.08 3.77
CA VAL A 274 -10.44 -3.90 4.69
C VAL A 274 -9.92 -5.27 5.12
N ALA A 275 -8.69 -5.60 4.73
CA ALA A 275 -7.99 -6.80 5.18
C ALA A 275 -7.07 -6.46 6.35
N ARG A 276 -7.43 -6.95 7.55
CA ARG A 276 -6.64 -6.80 8.77
C ARG A 276 -5.67 -7.98 8.91
N LEU A 277 -4.38 -7.71 8.73
CA LEU A 277 -3.32 -8.71 8.71
C LEU A 277 -2.88 -9.06 10.14
N ALA A 278 -3.23 -10.28 10.58
CA ALA A 278 -2.71 -10.85 11.81
C ALA A 278 -1.22 -11.23 11.66
N PRO A 279 -0.40 -11.24 12.72
CA PRO A 279 0.97 -11.72 12.65
C PRO A 279 1.02 -13.19 12.19
N THR A 280 1.81 -13.47 11.15
CA THR A 280 1.97 -14.84 10.61
C THR A 280 3.44 -15.14 10.34
N ARG A 281 3.77 -16.44 10.20
CA ARG A 281 5.12 -16.89 9.78
C ARG A 281 5.47 -16.50 8.34
N TRP A 282 4.48 -16.23 7.49
CA TRP A 282 4.65 -16.00 6.05
C TRP A 282 3.95 -14.70 5.59
N PRO A 283 4.31 -13.54 6.16
CA PRO A 283 3.59 -12.29 5.98
C PRO A 283 3.55 -11.84 4.50
N ALA A 284 4.65 -12.03 3.77
CA ALA A 284 4.74 -11.69 2.34
C ALA A 284 3.75 -12.50 1.49
N SER A 285 3.59 -13.80 1.77
CA SER A 285 2.68 -14.67 1.03
C SER A 285 1.22 -14.29 1.27
N VAL A 286 0.85 -13.99 2.52
CA VAL A 286 -0.51 -13.54 2.89
C VAL A 286 -0.84 -12.21 2.21
N VAL A 287 0.10 -11.27 2.18
CA VAL A 287 -0.12 -9.98 1.50
C VAL A 287 -0.35 -10.18 0.00
N LEU A 288 0.51 -10.98 -0.64
CA LEU A 288 0.41 -11.26 -2.07
C LEU A 288 -0.88 -12.02 -2.42
N SER A 289 -1.26 -13.04 -1.66
CA SER A 289 -2.47 -13.82 -1.91
C SER A 289 -3.72 -12.96 -1.78
N THR A 290 -3.83 -12.18 -0.70
CA THR A 290 -5.00 -11.33 -0.44
C THR A 290 -5.15 -10.25 -1.52
N ALA A 291 -4.07 -9.55 -1.86
CA ALA A 291 -4.07 -8.55 -2.93
C ALA A 291 -4.45 -9.20 -4.28
N SER A 292 -3.94 -10.40 -4.55
CA SER A 292 -4.20 -11.11 -5.80
C SER A 292 -5.65 -11.55 -5.95
N GLU A 293 -6.25 -12.06 -4.88
CA GLU A 293 -7.61 -12.58 -4.89
C GLU A 293 -8.61 -11.43 -5.10
N PHE A 294 -8.33 -10.29 -4.46
CA PHE A 294 -9.09 -9.07 -4.69
C PHE A 294 -8.97 -8.58 -6.13
N LEU A 295 -7.76 -8.47 -6.68
CA LEU A 295 -7.53 -7.98 -8.03
C LEU A 295 -8.01 -8.97 -9.12
N ALA A 296 -8.07 -10.26 -8.81
CA ALA A 296 -8.70 -11.26 -9.68
C ALA A 296 -10.21 -11.04 -9.80
N ARG A 297 -10.87 -10.66 -8.69
CA ARG A 297 -12.29 -10.26 -8.66
C ARG A 297 -12.52 -8.87 -9.26
N HIS A 298 -11.57 -7.96 -9.09
CA HIS A 298 -11.67 -6.55 -9.50
C HIS A 298 -10.43 -6.10 -10.31
N PRO A 299 -10.40 -6.34 -11.64
CA PRO A 299 -9.20 -6.09 -12.46
C PRO A 299 -8.82 -4.61 -12.67
N GLY A 300 -9.71 -3.68 -12.30
CA GLY A 300 -9.44 -2.23 -12.20
C GLY A 300 -9.35 -1.71 -10.76
N GLY A 301 -9.33 -2.63 -9.79
CA GLY A 301 -9.35 -2.30 -8.37
C GLY A 301 -8.09 -1.59 -7.88
N LEU A 302 -8.24 -0.96 -6.73
CA LEU A 302 -7.18 -0.26 -6.04
C LEU A 302 -6.74 -1.08 -4.82
N VAL A 303 -5.44 -1.42 -4.71
CA VAL A 303 -4.91 -2.05 -3.50
C VAL A 303 -4.06 -1.04 -2.75
N TYR A 304 -4.48 -0.71 -1.53
CA TYR A 304 -3.78 0.20 -0.64
C TYR A 304 -3.09 -0.59 0.49
N LEU A 305 -1.76 -0.70 0.40
CA LEU A 305 -0.90 -1.24 1.43
C LEU A 305 -0.55 -0.12 2.41
N ARG A 306 -1.43 0.10 3.39
CA ARG A 306 -1.21 1.12 4.42
C ARG A 306 -0.02 0.77 5.32
N ASP A 307 0.12 -0.50 5.67
CA ASP A 307 1.18 -0.96 6.57
C ASP A 307 2.11 -1.97 5.88
N LEU A 308 2.82 -1.57 4.82
CA LEU A 308 3.86 -2.44 4.22
C LEU A 308 4.98 -2.79 5.24
N SER A 309 5.17 -1.93 6.24
CA SER A 309 6.08 -2.19 7.37
C SER A 309 5.74 -3.48 8.12
N TYR A 310 4.50 -3.98 8.08
CA TYR A 310 4.14 -5.30 8.61
C TYR A 310 5.01 -6.42 8.02
N VAL A 311 5.27 -6.39 6.70
CA VAL A 311 6.13 -7.38 6.04
C VAL A 311 7.59 -7.15 6.42
N ALA A 312 8.03 -5.89 6.45
CA ALA A 312 9.41 -5.56 6.78
C ALA A 312 9.78 -5.91 8.23
N THR A 313 8.86 -5.71 9.17
CA THR A 313 9.06 -6.02 10.59
C THR A 313 9.08 -7.52 10.87
N LEU A 314 8.27 -8.32 10.18
CA LEU A 314 8.17 -9.76 10.42
C LEU A 314 9.11 -10.62 9.56
N ALA A 315 9.46 -10.15 8.35
CA ALA A 315 10.26 -10.91 7.38
C ALA A 315 11.46 -10.12 6.81
N GLY A 316 11.71 -8.90 7.29
CA GLY A 316 12.81 -8.04 6.86
C GLY A 316 12.50 -7.18 5.64
N LEU A 317 13.29 -6.11 5.47
CA LEU A 317 13.20 -5.20 4.31
C LEU A 317 13.29 -5.92 2.95
N PRO A 318 14.16 -6.95 2.74
CA PRO A 318 14.21 -7.68 1.47
C PRO A 318 12.86 -8.32 1.10
N ALA A 319 12.12 -8.85 2.07
CA ALA A 319 10.80 -9.42 1.82
C ALA A 319 9.77 -8.35 1.39
N ALA A 320 9.82 -7.15 1.97
CA ALA A 320 8.97 -6.03 1.55
C ALA A 320 9.29 -5.58 0.11
N LYS A 321 10.58 -5.54 -0.27
CA LYS A 321 11.01 -5.27 -1.65
C LYS A 321 10.46 -6.33 -2.62
N ASP A 322 10.57 -7.61 -2.27
CA ASP A 322 10.07 -8.72 -3.07
C ASP A 322 8.55 -8.65 -3.28
N VAL A 323 7.79 -8.29 -2.24
CA VAL A 323 6.33 -8.07 -2.34
C VAL A 323 6.03 -6.96 -3.34
N LEU A 324 6.67 -5.80 -3.22
CA LEU A 324 6.45 -4.67 -4.14
C LEU A 324 6.80 -5.02 -5.59
N LEU A 325 7.93 -5.70 -5.83
CA LEU A 325 8.33 -6.13 -7.17
C LEU A 325 7.40 -7.19 -7.75
N THR A 326 6.86 -8.07 -6.91
CA THR A 326 5.88 -9.08 -7.33
C THR A 326 4.56 -8.43 -7.68
N LEU A 327 4.05 -7.54 -6.83
CA LEU A 327 2.85 -6.73 -7.10
C LEU A 327 3.00 -5.86 -8.35
N LYS A 328 4.18 -5.29 -8.61
CA LYS A 328 4.49 -4.58 -9.85
C LYS A 328 4.34 -5.48 -11.06
N ARG A 329 4.95 -6.66 -11.05
CA ARG A 329 4.84 -7.64 -12.15
C ARG A 329 3.39 -8.01 -12.41
N THR A 330 2.59 -8.12 -11.35
CA THR A 330 1.17 -8.44 -11.43
C THR A 330 0.32 -7.28 -11.97
N ALA A 331 0.61 -6.03 -11.56
CA ALA A 331 -0.10 -4.85 -12.02
C ALA A 331 0.27 -4.46 -13.47
N THR A 332 1.49 -4.76 -13.92
CA THR A 332 1.99 -4.38 -15.24
C THR A 332 1.10 -4.96 -16.35
N GLY A 333 0.57 -4.10 -17.22
CA GLY A 333 -0.34 -4.51 -18.29
C GLY A 333 -1.80 -4.75 -17.85
N THR A 334 -2.17 -4.30 -16.64
CA THR A 334 -3.55 -4.28 -16.12
C THR A 334 -3.97 -2.83 -15.80
N SER A 335 -5.24 -2.63 -15.44
CA SER A 335 -5.74 -1.33 -14.91
C SER A 335 -5.67 -1.24 -13.38
N ALA A 336 -5.15 -2.26 -12.70
CA ALA A 336 -4.99 -2.25 -11.26
C ALA A 336 -3.97 -1.19 -10.85
N THR A 337 -4.24 -0.49 -9.75
CA THR A 337 -3.27 0.42 -9.14
C THR A 337 -2.98 -0.10 -7.74
N ILE A 338 -1.70 -0.12 -7.38
CA ILE A 338 -1.25 -0.54 -6.06
C ILE A 338 -0.53 0.63 -5.43
N ILE A 339 -0.90 1.02 -4.21
CA ILE A 339 -0.25 2.09 -3.48
C ILE A 339 0.30 1.52 -2.19
N ALA A 340 1.56 1.82 -1.88
CA ALA A 340 2.18 1.45 -0.61
C ALA A 340 2.65 2.70 0.13
N SER A 341 2.22 2.84 1.38
CA SER A 341 2.68 3.91 2.27
C SER A 341 4.05 3.57 2.85
N LEU A 342 4.95 4.55 2.85
CA LEU A 342 6.27 4.47 3.48
C LEU A 342 6.31 5.05 4.91
N SER A 343 5.16 5.47 5.46
CA SER A 343 5.09 6.23 6.72
C SER A 343 5.75 5.56 7.93
N LEU A 344 5.74 4.23 7.99
CA LEU A 344 6.28 3.45 9.12
C LEU A 344 7.71 2.95 8.91
N PHE A 345 8.38 3.34 7.81
CA PHE A 345 9.77 2.99 7.53
C PHE A 345 10.74 4.05 8.04
N THR A 346 11.93 3.61 8.45
CA THR A 346 13.05 4.52 8.79
C THR A 346 13.58 5.23 7.54
N GLN A 347 14.30 6.35 7.71
CA GLN A 347 14.85 7.09 6.56
C GLN A 347 15.78 6.25 5.66
N GLY A 348 16.58 5.35 6.25
CA GLY A 348 17.44 4.44 5.50
C GLY A 348 16.64 3.48 4.64
N GLU A 349 15.65 2.81 5.23
CA GLU A 349 14.76 1.89 4.51
C GLU A 349 13.95 2.58 3.42
N ARG A 350 13.47 3.81 3.67
CA ARG A 350 12.76 4.62 2.66
C ARG A 350 13.62 4.87 1.43
N ARG A 351 14.88 5.28 1.60
CA ARG A 351 15.81 5.51 0.48
C ARG A 351 15.98 4.25 -0.37
N GLU A 352 16.11 3.10 0.28
CA GLU A 352 16.24 1.82 -0.42
C GLU A 352 14.97 1.40 -1.18
N LEU A 353 13.78 1.68 -0.63
CA LEU A 353 12.50 1.39 -1.29
C LEU A 353 12.21 2.34 -2.45
N LEU A 354 12.53 3.63 -2.28
CA LEU A 354 12.39 4.64 -3.33
C LEU A 354 13.34 4.41 -4.51
N ALA A 355 14.49 3.74 -4.28
CA ALA A 355 15.44 3.35 -5.32
C ALA A 355 14.99 2.13 -6.14
N LEU A 356 13.83 1.51 -5.84
CA LEU A 356 13.38 0.31 -6.54
C LEU A 356 13.02 0.61 -8.01
N PRO A 357 13.55 -0.17 -8.97
CA PRO A 357 13.43 0.14 -10.38
C PRO A 357 11.99 -0.05 -10.91
N GLY A 358 11.46 0.98 -11.56
CA GLY A 358 10.15 0.98 -12.22
C GLY A 358 8.96 0.97 -11.29
N ILE A 359 9.15 1.39 -10.03
CA ILE A 359 8.07 1.75 -9.10
C ILE A 359 8.03 3.28 -9.07
N ALA A 360 6.84 3.89 -9.09
CA ALA A 360 6.71 5.35 -9.13
C ALA A 360 6.73 5.91 -7.71
N PRO A 361 7.77 6.67 -7.30
CA PRO A 361 7.74 7.39 -6.03
C PRO A 361 6.82 8.61 -6.16
N VAL A 362 6.01 8.84 -5.13
CA VAL A 362 5.15 10.01 -4.98
C VAL A 362 5.40 10.59 -3.60
N ARG A 363 5.89 11.82 -3.54
CA ARG A 363 6.08 12.54 -2.28
C ARG A 363 4.82 13.35 -1.98
N LEU A 364 4.28 13.24 -0.77
CA LEU A 364 3.09 13.99 -0.36
C LEU A 364 3.42 14.89 0.84
N PRO A 365 2.93 16.13 0.86
CA PRO A 365 3.11 17.02 2.00
C PRO A 365 2.22 16.60 3.17
N ASP A 366 2.59 17.01 4.39
CA ASP A 366 1.70 16.88 5.55
C ASP A 366 0.56 17.91 5.40
N PRO A 367 -0.73 17.49 5.36
CA PRO A 367 -1.85 18.40 5.15
C PRO A 367 -1.90 19.52 6.20
N ALA A 368 -1.52 19.24 7.45
CA ALA A 368 -1.49 20.23 8.51
C ALA A 368 -0.52 21.38 8.20
N SER A 369 0.68 21.06 7.70
CA SER A 369 1.67 22.06 7.29
C SER A 369 1.21 22.87 6.08
N GLU A 370 0.48 22.25 5.15
CA GLU A 370 -0.10 22.97 4.00
C GLU A 370 -1.23 23.92 4.42
N PHE A 371 -2.11 23.50 5.33
CA PHE A 371 -3.14 24.37 5.87
C PHE A 371 -2.51 25.57 6.57
N GLU A 372 -1.46 25.36 7.37
CA GLU A 372 -0.74 26.44 8.03
C GLU A 372 -0.07 27.38 7.03
N ALA A 373 0.51 26.85 5.95
CA ALA A 373 1.15 27.65 4.91
C ALA A 373 0.14 28.50 4.12
N VAL A 374 -0.99 27.91 3.72
CA VAL A 374 -2.08 28.62 3.02
C VAL A 374 -2.66 29.71 3.91
N LEU A 375 -2.97 29.38 5.17
CA LEU A 375 -3.44 30.36 6.14
C LEU A 375 -2.38 31.44 6.41
N GLY A 376 -1.11 31.06 6.51
CA GLY A 376 -0.01 31.98 6.77
C GLY A 376 0.29 32.94 5.62
N ALA A 377 0.00 32.55 4.37
CA ALA A 377 0.12 33.43 3.22
C ALA A 377 -0.90 34.58 3.24
N SER A 378 -2.10 34.31 3.77
CA SER A 378 -3.21 35.28 3.79
C SER A 378 -3.35 36.01 5.13
N LEU A 379 -3.11 35.33 6.25
CA LEU A 379 -3.32 35.81 7.63
C LEU A 379 -2.00 36.12 8.37
N GLY A 380 -0.83 35.83 7.77
CA GLY A 380 0.47 36.09 8.39
C GLY A 380 0.85 35.13 9.51
N GLY A 381 1.70 35.58 10.44
CA GLY A 381 2.34 34.75 11.47
C GLY A 381 1.40 34.08 12.48
N GLY A 382 0.16 34.55 12.61
CA GLY A 382 -0.84 34.00 13.54
C GLY A 382 -1.55 32.73 13.08
N ALA A 383 -1.36 32.31 11.82
CA ALA A 383 -2.03 31.14 11.24
C ALA A 383 -1.80 29.84 12.03
N GLY A 384 -0.57 29.59 12.49
CA GLY A 384 -0.24 28.41 13.28
C GLY A 384 -0.86 28.42 14.68
N GLN A 385 -1.16 29.59 15.24
CA GLN A 385 -1.87 29.69 16.52
C GLN A 385 -3.37 29.46 16.33
N LEU A 386 -3.97 29.99 15.26
CA LEU A 386 -5.37 29.73 14.90
C LEU A 386 -5.64 28.24 14.66
N LEU A 387 -4.76 27.53 13.94
CA LEU A 387 -4.88 26.08 13.74
C LEU A 387 -4.74 25.30 15.05
N ARG A 388 -3.84 25.72 15.94
CA ARG A 388 -3.71 25.11 17.27
C ARG A 388 -4.97 25.32 18.13
N THR A 389 -5.57 26.49 18.06
CA THR A 389 -6.84 26.79 18.76
C THR A 389 -8.01 25.99 18.20
N PHE A 390 -8.07 25.82 16.87
CA PHE A 390 -9.05 24.92 16.24
C PHE A 390 -8.83 23.47 16.71
N ALA A 391 -7.59 22.98 16.64
CA ALA A 391 -7.25 21.61 17.01
C ALA A 391 -7.58 21.31 18.48
N SER A 392 -7.25 22.24 19.40
CA SER A 392 -7.57 22.09 20.82
C SER A 392 -9.08 22.05 21.07
N ARG A 393 -9.88 22.86 20.36
CA ARG A 393 -11.35 22.83 20.41
C ARG A 393 -11.92 21.53 19.86
N ALA A 394 -11.30 20.97 18.82
CA ALA A 394 -11.67 19.68 18.26
C ALA A 394 -11.15 18.48 19.08
N HIS A 395 -10.52 18.72 20.24
CA HIS A 395 -9.85 17.71 21.07
C HIS A 395 -8.81 16.87 20.30
N ARG A 396 -8.08 17.51 19.38
CA ARG A 396 -7.03 16.90 18.55
C ARG A 396 -5.73 17.67 18.65
N ARG A 397 -4.63 17.03 18.27
CA ARG A 397 -3.36 17.74 18.07
C ARG A 397 -3.37 18.40 16.69
N ALA A 398 -2.71 19.54 16.55
CA ALA A 398 -2.60 20.23 15.25
C ALA A 398 -1.92 19.34 14.20
N GLU A 399 -0.96 18.52 14.62
CA GLU A 399 -0.29 17.51 13.80
C GLU A 399 -1.19 16.33 13.38
N ASP A 400 -2.41 16.19 13.91
CA ASP A 400 -3.35 15.12 13.55
C ASP A 400 -4.39 15.58 12.53
N LEU A 401 -4.37 16.85 12.12
CA LEU A 401 -5.30 17.39 11.14
C LEU A 401 -5.13 16.73 9.77
N THR A 402 -6.27 16.45 9.13
CA THR A 402 -6.39 15.76 7.84
C THR A 402 -7.30 16.53 6.89
N TYR A 403 -7.35 16.13 5.61
CA TYR A 403 -8.28 16.69 4.61
C TYR A 403 -9.76 16.64 5.04
N LYS A 404 -10.15 15.67 5.89
CA LYS A 404 -11.54 15.57 6.40
C LYS A 404 -11.92 16.73 7.33
N ASP A 405 -10.93 17.37 7.95
CA ASP A 405 -11.15 18.44 8.92
C ASP A 405 -11.30 19.80 8.23
N LEU A 406 -11.07 19.89 6.91
CA LEU A 406 -11.10 21.13 6.16
C LEU A 406 -12.44 21.89 6.24
N PRO A 407 -13.61 21.24 6.08
CA PRO A 407 -14.89 21.94 6.20
C PRO A 407 -15.10 22.55 7.59
N ALA A 408 -14.68 21.84 8.64
CA ALA A 408 -14.77 22.31 10.02
C ALA A 408 -13.82 23.48 10.29
N ILE A 409 -12.63 23.49 9.68
CA ILE A 409 -11.70 24.61 9.74
C ILE A 409 -12.31 25.84 9.05
N GLN A 410 -12.92 25.67 7.86
CA GLN A 410 -13.59 26.76 7.14
C GLN A 410 -14.77 27.33 7.94
N GLU A 411 -15.58 26.48 8.56
CA GLU A 411 -16.68 26.90 9.44
C GLU A 411 -16.19 27.63 10.69
N PHE A 412 -15.11 27.15 11.31
CA PHE A 412 -14.47 27.80 12.45
C PHE A 412 -13.99 29.21 12.10
N LEU A 413 -13.29 29.36 10.96
CA LEU A 413 -12.83 30.66 10.48
C LEU A 413 -14.00 31.60 10.16
N GLY A 414 -15.05 31.08 9.50
CA GLY A 414 -16.27 31.86 9.20
C GLY A 414 -17.02 32.31 10.45
N THR A 415 -17.03 31.49 11.51
CA THR A 415 -17.67 31.84 12.78
C THR A 415 -16.85 32.88 13.54
N ALA A 416 -15.52 32.76 13.60
CA ALA A 416 -14.65 33.76 14.21
C ALA A 416 -14.84 35.15 13.56
N LEU A 417 -15.03 35.19 12.23
CA LEU A 417 -15.21 36.41 11.47
C LEU A 417 -16.59 37.06 11.71
N ARG A 418 -17.65 36.26 11.86
CA ARG A 418 -18.99 36.75 12.24
C ARG A 418 -18.99 37.41 13.62
N GLU A 419 -18.22 36.88 14.57
CA GLU A 419 -18.13 37.44 15.93
C GLU A 419 -17.28 38.72 15.97
N LEU A 420 -16.19 38.80 15.20
CA LEU A 420 -15.43 40.05 15.04
C LEU A 420 -16.28 41.17 14.43
N ALA A 421 -17.17 40.83 13.49
CA ALA A 421 -18.08 41.80 12.89
C ALA A 421 -19.18 42.30 13.84
N ARG A 422 -19.38 41.65 15.00
CA ARG A 422 -20.31 42.11 16.05
C ARG A 422 -19.67 43.12 17.00
N ALA A 423 -18.34 43.15 17.11
CA ALA A 423 -17.63 44.20 17.83
C ALA A 423 -17.76 45.54 17.06
N PRO A 424 -17.82 46.70 17.72
CA PRO A 424 -17.90 48.00 17.05
C PRO A 424 -16.57 48.28 16.33
N GLY A 425 -16.47 47.83 15.09
CA GLY A 425 -15.31 47.98 14.21
C GLY A 425 -15.66 48.64 12.90
N ASP A 426 -14.68 49.30 12.28
CA ASP A 426 -14.84 50.00 11.01
C ASP A 426 -15.32 49.05 9.90
N GLU A 427 -16.43 49.38 9.25
CA GLU A 427 -17.00 48.68 8.09
C GLU A 427 -16.00 48.26 6.98
N PRO A 428 -14.97 49.07 6.62
CA PRO A 428 -13.92 48.64 5.69
C PRO A 428 -13.08 47.45 6.19
N VAL A 429 -12.86 47.33 7.51
CA VAL A 429 -12.11 46.21 8.11
C VAL A 429 -12.89 44.91 7.95
N VAL A 430 -14.19 44.92 8.26
CA VAL A 430 -15.08 43.75 8.09
C VAL A 430 -15.15 43.30 6.62
N LYS A 431 -15.21 44.25 5.68
CA LYS A 431 -15.22 43.96 4.24
C LYS A 431 -13.89 43.38 3.75
N GLY A 432 -12.76 43.91 4.21
CA GLY A 432 -11.43 43.36 3.93
C GLY A 432 -11.28 41.93 4.45
N TRP A 433 -11.81 41.67 5.66
CA TRP A 433 -11.81 40.35 6.28
C TRP A 433 -12.59 39.29 5.49
N ARG A 434 -13.82 39.60 5.06
CA ARG A 434 -14.59 38.67 4.22
C ARG A 434 -13.83 38.30 2.95
N LYS A 435 -13.23 39.29 2.28
CA LYS A 435 -12.45 39.05 1.05
C LYS A 435 -11.25 38.13 1.29
N THR A 436 -10.56 38.30 2.42
CA THR A 436 -9.44 37.43 2.81
C THR A 436 -9.91 36.02 3.14
N LEU A 437 -11.02 35.87 3.87
CA LEU A 437 -11.59 34.56 4.19
C LEU A 437 -12.09 33.83 2.94
N ASP A 438 -12.80 34.50 2.03
CA ASP A 438 -13.25 33.92 0.77
C ASP A 438 -12.08 33.40 -0.06
N ARG A 439 -10.97 34.16 -0.09
CA ARG A 439 -9.73 33.75 -0.76
C ARG A 439 -9.09 32.54 -0.09
N VAL A 440 -8.99 32.53 1.25
CA VAL A 440 -8.44 31.40 2.02
C VAL A 440 -9.26 30.15 1.79
N THR A 441 -10.59 30.24 1.88
CA THR A 441 -11.50 29.13 1.62
C THR A 441 -11.34 28.60 0.21
N LEU A 442 -11.24 29.48 -0.79
CA LEU A 442 -10.98 29.10 -2.19
C LEU A 442 -9.62 28.39 -2.36
N GLU A 443 -8.56 28.89 -1.73
CA GLU A 443 -7.21 28.29 -1.81
C GLU A 443 -7.17 26.92 -1.12
N LEU A 444 -7.82 26.78 0.04
CA LEU A 444 -7.97 25.51 0.76
C LEU A 444 -8.79 24.50 -0.05
N ASP A 445 -9.91 24.92 -0.64
CA ASP A 445 -10.73 24.08 -1.53
C ASP A 445 -9.95 23.66 -2.77
N ARG A 446 -9.19 24.58 -3.37
CA ARG A 446 -8.34 24.28 -4.52
C ARG A 446 -7.29 23.24 -4.15
N PHE A 447 -6.70 23.33 -2.96
CA PHE A 447 -5.75 22.33 -2.46
C PHE A 447 -6.41 20.96 -2.28
N ALA A 448 -7.60 20.89 -1.68
CA ALA A 448 -8.32 19.63 -1.48
C ALA A 448 -8.83 18.97 -2.77
N ARG A 449 -9.04 19.75 -3.84
CA ARG A 449 -9.50 19.25 -5.15
C ARG A 449 -8.38 18.75 -6.06
N LYS A 450 -7.11 18.99 -5.72
CA LYS A 450 -5.97 18.51 -6.53
C LYS A 450 -5.99 16.98 -6.63
N SER A 451 -5.57 16.44 -7.76
CA SER A 451 -5.31 14.99 -7.86
C SER A 451 -4.07 14.59 -7.06
N LEU A 452 -3.87 13.28 -6.80
CA LEU A 452 -2.66 12.78 -6.15
C LEU A 452 -1.39 13.26 -6.90
N LEU A 453 -1.38 13.11 -8.23
CA LEU A 453 -0.23 13.46 -9.06
C LEU A 453 0.02 14.98 -9.07
N GLU A 454 -1.04 15.80 -9.11
CA GLU A 454 -0.92 17.25 -8.99
C GLU A 454 -0.42 17.69 -7.61
N THR A 455 -0.85 17.00 -6.57
CA THR A 455 -0.38 17.23 -5.20
C THR A 455 1.09 16.81 -5.08
N ALA A 456 1.51 15.75 -5.76
CA ALA A 456 2.89 15.27 -5.76
C ALA A 456 3.86 16.14 -6.57
N ALA A 457 3.36 16.93 -7.53
CA ALA A 457 4.19 17.59 -8.54
C ALA A 457 5.10 18.72 -7.99
N ALA A 458 4.83 19.25 -6.78
CA ALA A 458 5.52 20.41 -6.20
C ALA A 458 5.46 21.66 -7.13
N PRO A 459 5.85 22.88 -6.70
CA PRO A 459 6.19 23.30 -5.35
C PRO A 459 4.97 23.38 -4.43
N TRP A 460 5.17 23.05 -3.15
CA TRP A 460 4.15 23.21 -2.13
C TRP A 460 4.24 24.57 -1.45
N PRO A 461 3.09 25.16 -1.04
CA PRO A 461 3.06 26.34 -0.19
C PRO A 461 4.02 26.26 1.01
N SER A 462 4.10 25.11 1.68
CA SER A 462 5.00 24.91 2.83
C SER A 462 6.50 24.99 2.48
N GLU A 463 6.91 24.55 1.29
CA GLU A 463 8.32 24.55 0.83
C GLU A 463 8.73 25.88 0.19
N SER A 464 7.78 26.59 -0.42
CA SER A 464 8.02 27.86 -1.14
C SER A 464 8.40 29.05 -0.25
N ARG A 465 8.35 28.91 1.08
CA ARG A 465 8.74 29.96 2.05
C ARG A 465 10.24 30.34 2.03
N SER A 466 11.07 29.64 1.25
CA SER A 466 12.51 29.93 1.13
C SER A 466 12.89 30.77 -0.11
N GLY A 467 11.97 31.02 -1.05
CA GLY A 467 12.23 31.76 -2.28
C GLY A 467 11.46 33.08 -2.36
N THR A 468 12.19 34.17 -2.63
CA THR A 468 11.73 35.53 -2.93
C THR A 468 10.23 35.71 -3.10
N VAL A 469 9.62 36.34 -2.09
CA VAL A 469 8.23 36.75 -2.11
C VAL A 469 8.01 37.75 -3.23
N GLU A 470 7.27 37.37 -4.27
CA GLU A 470 6.79 38.32 -5.27
C GLU A 470 6.04 39.48 -4.57
N PRO A 471 6.25 40.73 -5.02
CA PRO A 471 5.65 41.89 -4.40
C PRO A 471 4.16 41.93 -4.73
N PHE A 472 3.33 41.26 -3.92
CA PHE A 472 1.90 41.49 -3.94
C PHE A 472 1.59 42.92 -3.47
N VAL A 473 0.76 43.60 -4.26
CA VAL A 473 0.18 44.91 -3.95
C VAL A 473 -0.82 44.71 -2.80
N VAL A 474 -0.41 45.17 -1.60
CA VAL A 474 -1.16 45.22 -0.33
C VAL A 474 -1.59 43.86 0.23
N ARG A 475 -0.81 43.32 1.16
CA ARG A 475 -1.17 42.14 1.97
C ARG A 475 -2.06 42.55 3.13
N ALA A 476 -2.92 41.66 3.62
CA ALA A 476 -3.64 41.88 4.88
C ALA A 476 -2.65 42.09 6.04
N SER A 477 -1.49 41.42 6.01
CA SER A 477 -0.37 41.68 6.94
C SER A 477 0.18 43.11 6.90
N ASP A 478 0.02 43.82 5.79
CA ASP A 478 0.49 45.21 5.64
C ASP A 478 -0.51 46.20 6.28
N TYR A 479 -1.77 45.78 6.45
CA TYR A 479 -2.78 46.50 7.24
C TYR A 479 -2.75 46.10 8.72
N TRP A 480 -2.27 44.90 9.03
CA TRP A 480 -2.36 44.32 10.37
C TRP A 480 -1.13 44.62 11.21
N LYS A 481 -1.29 45.48 12.21
CA LYS A 481 -0.23 45.77 13.20
C LYS A 481 -0.12 44.70 14.30
N GLY A 482 -0.39 43.43 13.99
CA GLY A 482 -0.36 42.30 14.93
C GLY A 482 -1.53 42.23 15.93
N ARG A 483 -2.11 43.37 16.34
CA ARG A 483 -3.20 43.45 17.32
C ARG A 483 -4.49 42.75 16.91
N GLU A 484 -4.87 42.76 15.62
CA GLU A 484 -6.16 42.20 15.23
C GLU A 484 -6.19 40.67 15.39
N ILE A 485 -5.09 39.95 15.12
CA ILE A 485 -4.99 38.49 15.34
C ILE A 485 -5.12 38.14 16.81
N ASP A 486 -4.44 38.90 17.67
CA ASP A 486 -4.56 38.74 19.13
C ASP A 486 -5.99 39.01 19.59
N GLU A 487 -6.70 39.94 18.94
CA GLU A 487 -8.11 40.21 19.20
C GLU A 487 -9.02 39.07 18.73
N ILE A 488 -8.73 38.40 17.60
CA ILE A 488 -9.44 37.17 17.20
C ILE A 488 -9.17 36.07 18.19
N LEU A 489 -7.90 35.86 18.57
CA LEU A 489 -7.54 34.83 19.53
C LEU A 489 -8.21 35.09 20.87
N ARG A 490 -8.33 36.35 21.28
CA ARG A 490 -9.07 36.78 22.47
C ARG A 490 -10.58 36.54 22.33
N VAL A 491 -11.19 36.90 21.20
CA VAL A 491 -12.63 36.65 20.96
C VAL A 491 -12.92 35.15 20.90
N VAL A 492 -12.04 34.37 20.25
CA VAL A 492 -12.14 32.91 20.17
C VAL A 492 -11.93 32.27 21.54
N SER A 493 -10.99 32.75 22.37
CA SER A 493 -10.80 32.25 23.73
C SER A 493 -11.98 32.59 24.63
N GLN A 494 -12.46 33.84 24.59
CA GLN A 494 -13.65 34.27 25.34
C GLN A 494 -14.89 33.44 24.95
N ASN A 495 -15.08 33.16 23.67
CA ASN A 495 -16.17 32.30 23.21
C ASN A 495 -16.00 30.83 23.61
N ALA A 496 -14.76 30.33 23.66
CA ALA A 496 -14.49 28.97 24.15
C ALA A 496 -14.81 28.85 25.64
N ASP A 497 -14.50 29.87 26.43
CA ASP A 497 -14.81 29.91 27.87
C ASP A 497 -16.32 30.03 28.11
N ARG A 498 -17.03 30.86 27.34
CA ARG A 498 -18.50 30.96 27.39
C ARG A 498 -19.21 29.67 26.99
N ALA A 499 -18.75 29.00 25.93
CA ALA A 499 -19.32 27.71 25.52
C ALA A 499 -19.09 26.60 26.56
N ARG A 500 -17.90 26.56 27.20
CA ARG A 500 -17.61 25.66 28.32
C ARG A 500 -18.46 25.96 29.55
N PHE A 501 -18.72 27.23 29.82
CA PHE A 501 -19.61 27.67 30.89
C PHE A 501 -21.05 27.19 30.66
N GLY A 502 -21.60 27.39 29.45
CA GLY A 502 -22.91 26.88 29.07
C GLY A 502 -23.04 25.35 29.15
N GLU A 503 -22.01 24.60 28.74
CA GLU A 503 -21.99 23.14 28.88
C GLU A 503 -21.92 22.67 30.34
N ARG A 504 -21.16 23.37 31.20
CA ARG A 504 -21.14 23.09 32.65
C ARG A 504 -22.51 23.26 33.27
N VAL A 505 -23.21 24.35 32.93
CA VAL A 505 -24.58 24.60 33.42
C VAL A 505 -25.53 23.51 32.94
N ARG A 506 -25.49 23.14 31.65
CA ARG A 506 -26.27 22.03 31.09
C ARG A 506 -26.03 20.72 31.83
N THR A 507 -24.77 20.43 32.17
CA THR A 507 -24.37 19.21 32.87
C THR A 507 -25.02 19.14 34.26
N VAL A 508 -25.08 20.24 35.00
CA VAL A 508 -25.75 20.29 36.31
C VAL A 508 -27.25 20.01 36.18
N PHE A 509 -27.93 20.59 35.18
CA PHE A 509 -29.33 20.29 34.91
C PHE A 509 -29.56 18.79 34.64
N THR A 510 -28.71 18.17 33.82
CA THR A 510 -28.80 16.73 33.54
C THR A 510 -28.44 15.84 34.73
N GLN A 511 -27.51 16.26 35.59
CA GLN A 511 -27.11 15.51 36.79
C GLN A 511 -28.20 15.49 37.86
N VAL A 512 -28.95 16.59 38.01
CA VAL A 512 -29.97 16.71 39.06
C VAL A 512 -31.34 16.17 38.62
N LEU A 513 -31.69 16.37 37.35
CA LEU A 513 -33.03 16.06 36.82
C LEU A 513 -33.03 14.90 35.79
N GLY A 514 -31.88 14.27 35.54
CA GLY A 514 -31.74 13.19 34.55
C GLY A 514 -31.93 13.68 33.11
N ALA A 515 -32.40 12.80 32.22
CA ALA A 515 -32.59 13.11 30.80
C ALA A 515 -33.56 14.30 30.56
N THR A 516 -34.56 14.45 31.43
CA THR A 516 -35.53 15.57 31.40
C THR A 516 -34.88 16.92 31.71
N GLY A 517 -33.78 16.93 32.47
CA GLY A 517 -33.04 18.15 32.79
C GLY A 517 -32.48 18.87 31.58
N GLY A 518 -32.06 18.13 30.55
CA GLY A 518 -31.62 18.71 29.28
C GLY A 518 -32.74 19.48 28.56
N HIS A 519 -33.96 18.94 28.58
CA HIS A 519 -35.12 19.59 27.96
C HIS A 519 -35.59 20.82 28.73
N ILE A 520 -35.55 20.79 30.05
CA ILE A 520 -35.87 21.95 30.89
C ILE A 520 -34.83 23.06 30.64
N PHE A 521 -33.54 22.72 30.59
CA PHE A 521 -32.48 23.67 30.24
C PHE A 521 -32.70 24.31 28.87
N GLU A 522 -33.03 23.53 27.84
CA GLU A 522 -33.32 24.05 26.50
C GLU A 522 -34.60 24.91 26.46
N SER A 523 -35.63 24.54 27.21
CA SER A 523 -36.87 25.32 27.36
C SER A 523 -36.61 26.69 27.99
N GLU A 524 -35.87 26.72 29.09
CA GLU A 524 -35.57 27.97 29.79
C GLU A 524 -34.59 28.86 29.00
N LEU A 525 -33.64 28.27 28.27
CA LEU A 525 -32.82 29.01 27.30
C LEU A 525 -33.65 29.67 26.20
N LYS A 526 -34.66 28.97 25.67
CA LYS A 526 -35.59 29.54 24.67
C LYS A 526 -36.38 30.73 25.23
N LYS A 527 -36.78 30.69 26.51
CA LYS A 527 -37.48 31.82 27.17
C LYS A 527 -36.57 33.02 27.39
N LEU A 528 -35.28 32.79 27.65
CA LEU A 528 -34.28 33.85 27.75
C LEU A 528 -33.89 34.43 26.38
N GLY A 529 -34.25 33.76 25.28
CA GLY A 529 -33.92 34.21 23.92
C GLY A 529 -32.42 34.16 23.59
N LYS A 530 -31.63 33.45 24.42
CA LYS A 530 -30.17 33.34 24.29
C LYS A 530 -29.75 31.89 24.00
N PRO A 531 -28.77 31.65 23.13
CA PRO A 531 -28.17 30.33 22.98
C PRO A 531 -27.26 29.99 24.18
N ALA A 532 -27.02 28.69 24.42
CA ALA A 532 -26.17 28.23 25.53
C ALA A 532 -24.73 28.80 25.50
N ALA A 533 -24.25 29.21 24.32
CA ALA A 533 -22.93 29.81 24.15
C ALA A 533 -22.84 31.27 24.61
N ASP A 534 -23.97 31.95 24.85
CA ASP A 534 -24.04 33.37 25.24
C ASP A 534 -24.55 33.54 26.69
N LEU A 535 -24.45 32.49 27.50
CA LEU A 535 -24.86 32.50 28.91
C LEU A 535 -23.88 33.32 29.77
N GLU A 536 -24.39 34.34 30.46
CA GLU A 536 -23.64 35.09 31.47
C GLU A 536 -23.98 34.59 32.90
N PRO A 537 -23.12 34.85 33.90
CA PRO A 537 -23.38 34.44 35.28
C PRO A 537 -24.73 34.96 35.84
N GLU A 538 -25.15 36.16 35.43
CA GLU A 538 -26.45 36.73 35.80
C GLU A 538 -27.63 35.96 35.17
N ASP A 539 -27.46 35.44 33.95
CA ASP A 539 -28.47 34.62 33.28
C ASP A 539 -28.61 33.25 33.96
N VAL A 540 -27.53 32.71 34.57
CA VAL A 540 -27.58 31.45 35.31
C VAL A 540 -28.40 31.57 36.60
N ALA A 541 -28.34 32.72 37.28
CA ALA A 541 -29.21 33.00 38.43
C ALA A 541 -30.69 33.05 37.99
N ARG A 542 -30.99 33.69 36.86
CA ARG A 542 -32.36 33.73 36.28
C ARG A 542 -32.84 32.36 35.81
N LEU A 543 -31.94 31.54 35.25
CA LEU A 543 -32.20 30.14 34.89
C LEU A 543 -32.51 29.30 36.13
N ALA A 544 -31.77 29.48 37.23
CA ALA A 544 -32.00 28.75 38.47
C ALA A 544 -33.39 29.07 39.05
N GLU A 545 -33.76 30.36 39.07
CA GLU A 545 -35.06 30.82 39.57
C GLU A 545 -36.23 30.36 38.68
N SER A 546 -36.06 30.43 37.35
CA SER A 546 -37.07 29.96 36.39
C SER A 546 -37.21 28.44 36.38
N ALA A 547 -36.11 27.70 36.54
CA ALA A 547 -36.11 26.25 36.67
C ALA A 547 -36.77 25.80 37.97
N GLU A 548 -36.55 26.50 39.09
CA GLU A 548 -37.22 26.23 40.35
C GLU A 548 -38.74 26.43 40.23
N ALA A 549 -39.18 27.50 39.57
CA ALA A 549 -40.60 27.72 39.27
C ALA A 549 -41.19 26.63 38.36
N ALA A 550 -40.44 26.17 37.35
CA ALA A 550 -40.87 25.08 36.46
C ALA A 550 -40.95 23.73 37.19
N ILE A 551 -39.99 23.43 38.06
CA ILE A 551 -39.96 22.22 38.90
C ILE A 551 -41.11 22.25 39.92
N ALA A 552 -41.38 23.42 40.52
CA ALA A 552 -42.51 23.60 41.43
C ALA A 552 -43.86 23.44 40.71
N SER A 553 -43.98 23.92 39.47
CA SER A 553 -45.15 23.70 38.62
C SER A 553 -45.33 22.24 38.19
N LEU A 554 -44.24 21.48 38.02
CA LEU A 554 -44.30 20.04 37.75
C LEU A 554 -44.68 19.26 39.02
N GLY A 555 -44.16 19.67 40.18
CA GLY A 555 -44.49 19.09 41.48
C GLY A 555 -45.94 19.34 41.90
N SER A 556 -46.56 20.46 41.51
CA SER A 556 -47.98 20.74 41.78
C SER A 556 -48.93 19.93 40.91
N ALA A 557 -48.47 19.43 39.76
CA ALA A 557 -49.23 18.55 38.87
C ALA A 557 -49.11 17.05 39.23
N MET A 558 -48.31 16.70 40.25
CA MET A 558 -48.12 15.32 40.71
C MET A 558 -48.97 15.00 41.94
N ASP A 559 -49.82 13.98 41.83
CA ASP A 559 -50.70 13.51 42.91
C ASP A 559 -50.01 12.64 43.98
N ILE A 560 -48.69 12.42 43.86
CA ILE A 560 -47.90 11.55 44.76
C ILE A 560 -47.07 12.42 45.71
N PRO A 561 -47.37 12.43 47.04
CA PRO A 561 -46.69 13.29 48.01
C PRO A 561 -45.17 13.07 48.09
N GLN A 562 -44.73 11.82 47.96
CA GLN A 562 -43.30 11.46 47.98
C GLN A 562 -42.54 12.00 46.76
N GLY A 563 -43.17 11.98 45.58
CA GLY A 563 -42.56 12.50 44.36
C GLY A 563 -42.48 14.03 44.34
N ARG A 564 -43.44 14.71 44.97
CA ARG A 564 -43.40 16.17 45.16
C ARG A 564 -42.23 16.59 46.06
N ALA A 565 -42.02 15.89 47.17
CA ALA A 565 -40.90 16.16 48.07
C ALA A 565 -39.52 15.92 47.41
N ASP A 566 -39.39 14.86 46.61
CA ASP A 566 -38.17 14.56 45.83
C ASP A 566 -37.87 15.64 44.77
N LEU A 567 -38.89 16.13 44.06
CA LEU A 567 -38.71 17.22 43.09
C LEU A 567 -38.32 18.55 43.75
N GLU A 568 -38.90 18.88 44.91
CA GLU A 568 -38.54 20.08 45.68
C GLU A 568 -37.11 20.00 46.24
N GLU A 569 -36.64 18.81 46.62
CA GLU A 569 -35.24 18.58 47.03
C GLU A 569 -34.27 18.72 45.85
N ARG A 570 -34.63 18.15 44.69
CA ARG A 570 -33.86 18.30 43.45
C ARG A 570 -33.80 19.74 42.97
N GLY A 571 -34.88 20.50 43.07
CA GLY A 571 -34.90 21.94 42.75
C GLY A 571 -33.93 22.75 43.62
N ARG A 572 -33.94 22.51 44.94
CA ARG A 572 -32.99 23.15 45.88
C ARG A 572 -31.53 22.76 45.59
N LYS A 573 -31.29 21.48 45.28
CA LYS A 573 -29.96 20.99 44.91
C LYS A 573 -29.45 21.58 43.60
N LEU A 574 -30.33 21.71 42.59
CA LEU A 574 -30.02 22.38 41.32
C LEU A 574 -29.58 23.83 41.57
N ARG A 575 -30.37 24.58 42.35
CA ARG A 575 -30.05 25.97 42.71
C ARG A 575 -28.70 26.10 43.40
N SER A 576 -28.43 25.27 44.42
CA SER A 576 -27.13 25.30 45.11
C SER A 576 -25.94 25.01 44.21
N LEU A 577 -26.09 24.11 43.24
CA LEU A 577 -25.01 23.76 42.31
C LEU A 577 -24.80 24.84 41.24
N LEU A 578 -25.87 25.48 40.78
CA LEU A 578 -25.80 26.61 39.86
C LEU A 578 -25.20 27.85 40.54
N ASP A 579 -25.58 28.14 41.79
CA ASP A 579 -24.98 29.22 42.58
C ASP A 579 -23.48 28.99 42.83
N GLY A 580 -23.07 27.73 43.08
CA GLY A 580 -21.67 27.36 43.19
C GLY A 580 -20.87 27.62 41.90
N ILE A 581 -21.46 27.31 40.73
CA ILE A 581 -20.84 27.62 39.42
C ILE A 581 -20.69 29.13 39.21
N VAL A 582 -21.70 29.92 39.60
CA VAL A 582 -21.64 31.39 39.50
C VAL A 582 -20.55 31.94 40.42
N GLN A 583 -20.50 31.49 41.68
CA GLN A 583 -19.50 31.93 42.66
C GLN A 583 -18.06 31.58 42.27
N GLU A 584 -17.81 30.42 41.66
CA GLU A 584 -16.48 30.06 41.15
C GLU A 584 -16.01 31.01 40.03
N VAL A 585 -16.93 31.47 39.18
CA VAL A 585 -16.63 32.35 38.04
C VAL A 585 -16.52 33.82 38.47
N THR A 586 -17.31 34.26 39.44
CA THR A 586 -17.25 35.64 39.96
C THR A 586 -16.24 35.84 41.09
N GLY A 587 -15.88 34.77 41.82
CA GLY A 587 -14.99 34.80 42.99
C GLY A 587 -13.51 34.50 42.71
N GLY A 588 -13.16 34.02 41.51
CA GLY A 588 -11.78 33.77 41.08
C GLY A 588 -10.97 35.02 40.69
N GLY A 589 -11.48 36.21 40.99
CA GLY A 589 -10.87 37.51 40.69
C GLY A 589 -10.58 38.35 41.94
N ALA A 590 -10.02 37.74 42.99
CA ALA A 590 -9.46 38.43 44.14
C ALA A 590 -7.97 38.05 44.31
#